data_AF-A0A2W7MIA4-F1
#
_entry.id   AF-A0A2W7MIA4-F1
#
_cell.length_a   1.000
_cell.length_b   1.000
_cell.length_c   1.000
_cell.angle_alpha   90.00
_cell.angle_beta   90.00
_cell.angle_gamma   90.00
#
_symmetry.space_group_name_H-M   'P 1'
#
loop_
_entity.id
_entity.type
_entity.pdbx_description
1 polymer ?
#
loop_
_entity_poly.entity_id
_entity_poly.type
_entity_poly.pdbx_seq_one_letter_code
_entity_poly.pdbx_strand_id
1 'polypeptide(L)'
;MLPDYEIKRATSAVQKIDSIILFIWMLLIMQLILFLLFQQTDQADGMRFRLIANSNTIEDQQIKNEIKESIEPILMKYESNPQNAVDELKPIVDKLSEKLDEKIIISTGLALFPPKVWNEGISTQKQVDSIVIKIGNGRGDNWWCALFPKVCYKDEEVEEKPKFFVWEWFKDKFFT
;
A
#
# COMPACT_ATOMS: atom_id res chain seq x y z
N MET A 1 19.54 -82.15 10.08
CA MET A 1 18.76 -80.94 10.39
C MET A 1 19.68 -79.76 10.18
N LEU A 2 19.43 -78.92 9.18
CA LEU A 2 20.21 -77.69 8.98
C LEU A 2 19.75 -76.65 10.00
N PRO A 3 20.67 -75.91 10.65
CA PRO A 3 20.27 -74.81 11.51
C PRO A 3 19.75 -73.67 10.63
N ASP A 4 18.58 -73.14 10.98
CA ASP A 4 18.05 -71.94 10.34
C ASP A 4 19.01 -70.77 10.59
N TYR A 5 19.45 -70.12 9.53
CA TYR A 5 20.25 -68.90 9.65
C TYR A 5 19.34 -67.68 9.53
N GLU A 6 19.62 -66.65 10.32
CA GLU A 6 18.87 -65.40 10.27
C GLU A 6 19.17 -64.62 8.98
N ILE A 7 18.14 -64.43 8.17
CA ILE A 7 18.19 -63.55 7.00
C ILE A 7 18.14 -62.10 7.50
N LYS A 8 19.31 -61.45 7.60
CA LYS A 8 19.37 -59.99 7.80
C LYS A 8 18.84 -59.30 6.54
N ARG A 9 17.55 -58.92 6.55
CA ARG A 9 16.99 -58.06 5.50
C ARG A 9 17.75 -56.73 5.49
N ALA A 10 18.15 -56.29 4.30
CA ALA A 10 18.84 -55.02 4.10
C ALA A 10 17.93 -53.85 4.50
N THR A 11 18.01 -53.44 5.76
CA THR A 11 17.27 -52.32 6.35
C THR A 11 17.80 -50.96 5.91
N SER A 12 19.00 -50.89 5.31
CA SER A 12 19.74 -49.63 5.16
C SER A 12 19.31 -48.74 3.99
N ALA A 13 18.76 -49.28 2.90
CA ALA A 13 18.38 -48.48 1.73
C ALA A 13 17.00 -47.85 1.89
N VAL A 14 16.01 -48.63 2.36
CA VAL A 14 14.62 -48.15 2.57
C VAL A 14 14.56 -47.12 3.70
N GLN A 15 15.25 -47.33 4.82
CA GLN A 15 15.31 -46.36 5.93
C GLN A 15 15.98 -45.04 5.57
N LYS A 16 16.99 -45.07 4.67
CA LYS A 16 17.62 -43.85 4.14
C LYS A 16 16.67 -43.09 3.23
N ILE A 17 15.90 -43.79 2.39
CA ILE A 17 14.87 -43.17 1.53
C ILE A 17 13.80 -42.49 2.40
N ASP A 18 13.34 -43.14 3.47
CA ASP A 18 12.35 -42.55 4.39
C ASP A 18 12.87 -41.28 5.07
N SER A 19 14.14 -41.27 5.49
CA SER A 19 14.79 -40.11 6.11
C SER A 19 14.93 -38.93 5.13
N ILE A 20 15.24 -39.22 3.86
CA ILE A 20 15.32 -38.20 2.79
C ILE A 20 13.94 -37.62 2.51
N ILE A 21 12.90 -38.45 2.45
CA ILE A 21 11.52 -38.01 2.24
C ILE A 21 11.09 -37.06 3.37
N LEU A 22 11.34 -37.41 4.64
CA LEU A 22 11.03 -36.56 5.78
C LEU A 22 11.77 -35.21 5.74
N PHE A 23 13.04 -35.21 5.31
CA PHE A 23 13.82 -33.99 5.16
C PHE A 23 13.25 -33.07 4.06
N ILE A 24 12.86 -33.64 2.92
CA ILE A 24 12.20 -32.89 1.84
C ILE A 24 10.88 -32.30 2.32
N TRP A 25 10.08 -33.07 3.07
CA TRP A 25 8.84 -32.57 3.66
C TRP A 25 9.08 -31.41 4.64
N MET A 26 10.11 -31.48 5.48
CA MET A 26 10.48 -30.36 6.36
C MET A 26 10.88 -29.10 5.58
N LEU A 27 11.62 -29.24 4.49
CA LEU A 27 11.99 -28.10 3.64
C LEU A 27 10.78 -27.47 2.94
N LEU A 28 9.85 -28.30 2.44
CA LEU A 28 8.61 -27.82 1.83
C LEU A 28 7.71 -27.11 2.86
N ILE A 29 7.61 -27.65 4.08
CA ILE A 29 6.88 -27.02 5.18
C ILE A 29 7.54 -25.69 5.56
N MET A 30 8.87 -25.64 5.65
CA MET A 30 9.60 -24.41 5.95
C MET A 30 9.39 -23.35 4.86
N GLN A 31 9.43 -23.73 3.57
CA GLN A 31 9.09 -22.83 2.47
C GLN A 31 7.64 -22.34 2.52
N LEU A 32 6.70 -23.22 2.86
CA LEU A 32 5.29 -22.86 3.02
C LEU A 32 5.10 -21.86 4.17
N ILE A 33 5.76 -22.09 5.31
CA ILE A 33 5.72 -21.18 6.46
C ILE A 33 6.30 -19.81 6.08
N LEU A 34 7.46 -19.78 5.42
CA LEU A 34 8.06 -18.52 4.94
C LEU A 34 7.12 -17.80 3.96
N PHE A 35 6.48 -18.51 3.05
CA PHE A 35 5.52 -17.92 2.11
C PHE A 35 4.27 -17.34 2.80
N LEU A 36 3.79 -17.99 3.87
CA LEU A 36 2.68 -17.49 4.67
C LEU A 36 3.08 -16.27 5.52
N LEU A 37 4.32 -16.23 6.03
CA LEU A 37 4.85 -15.11 6.82
C LEU A 37 5.20 -13.90 5.96
N PHE A 38 5.66 -14.09 4.71
CA PHE A 38 6.03 -13.02 3.78
C PHE A 38 4.85 -12.50 2.94
N GLN A 39 3.60 -12.67 3.39
CA GLN A 39 2.50 -11.90 2.82
C GLN A 39 2.76 -10.42 3.08
N GLN A 40 3.34 -9.71 2.10
CA GLN A 40 3.40 -8.26 2.14
C GLN A 40 1.96 -7.75 2.17
N THR A 41 1.50 -7.36 3.35
CA THR A 41 0.36 -6.46 3.45
C THR A 41 0.87 -5.10 2.97
N ASP A 42 0.56 -4.74 1.72
CA ASP A 42 0.68 -3.36 1.24
C ASP A 42 -0.11 -2.47 2.21
N GLN A 43 0.59 -1.93 3.21
CA GLN A 43 0.10 -1.04 4.25
C GLN A 43 -0.25 0.28 3.56
N ALA A 44 -1.50 0.39 3.14
CA ALA A 44 -2.11 1.66 2.83
C ALA A 44 -3.47 1.72 3.52
N ASP A 45 -3.44 1.59 4.85
CA ASP A 45 -4.61 1.71 5.75
C ASP A 45 -5.00 3.18 6.02
N GLY A 46 -4.77 4.04 5.03
CA GLY A 46 -5.14 5.46 5.06
C GLY A 46 -6.32 5.74 4.13
N MET A 47 -7.22 6.62 4.55
CA MET A 47 -8.29 7.13 3.69
C MET A 47 -7.68 7.87 2.50
N ARG A 48 -7.98 7.42 1.28
CA ARG A 48 -7.42 8.02 0.06
C ARG A 48 -8.27 9.16 -0.46
N PHE A 49 -7.66 10.04 -1.22
CA PHE A 49 -8.32 11.16 -1.87
C PHE A 49 -8.20 11.06 -3.40
N ARG A 50 -9.30 11.40 -4.09
CA ARG A 50 -9.36 11.49 -5.55
C ARG A 50 -10.17 12.71 -5.98
N LEU A 51 -9.62 13.52 -6.88
CA LEU A 51 -10.31 14.62 -7.56
C LEU A 51 -10.35 14.35 -9.06
N ILE A 52 -11.53 14.42 -9.68
CA ILE A 52 -11.73 14.11 -11.11
C ILE A 52 -12.34 15.32 -11.81
N ALA A 53 -11.68 15.81 -12.88
CA ALA A 53 -12.20 16.88 -13.72
C ALA A 53 -13.37 16.42 -14.60
N ASN A 54 -14.19 17.37 -15.06
CA ASN A 54 -15.26 17.11 -16.02
C ASN A 54 -14.71 16.58 -17.35
N SER A 55 -13.71 17.25 -17.93
CA SER A 55 -12.97 16.84 -19.12
C SER A 55 -11.50 17.29 -19.08
N ASN A 56 -10.78 17.14 -20.20
CA ASN A 56 -9.37 17.54 -20.37
C ASN A 56 -9.20 18.88 -21.10
N THR A 57 -10.27 19.66 -21.25
CA THR A 57 -10.15 21.04 -21.74
C THR A 57 -9.37 21.90 -20.75
N ILE A 58 -8.77 22.99 -21.25
CA ILE A 58 -7.99 23.90 -20.41
C ILE A 58 -8.88 24.50 -19.32
N GLU A 59 -10.13 24.85 -19.65
CA GLU A 59 -11.07 25.41 -18.68
C GLU A 59 -11.40 24.41 -17.55
N ASP A 60 -11.70 23.15 -17.89
CA ASP A 60 -12.05 22.13 -16.90
C ASP A 60 -10.88 21.77 -15.99
N GLN A 61 -9.65 21.81 -16.53
CA GLN A 61 -8.45 21.59 -15.74
C GLN A 61 -8.15 22.79 -14.83
N GLN A 62 -8.44 24.02 -15.27
CA GLN A 62 -8.35 25.21 -14.41
C GLN A 62 -9.36 25.18 -13.27
N ILE A 63 -10.61 24.79 -13.55
CA ILE A 63 -11.65 24.60 -12.52
C ILE A 63 -11.20 23.56 -11.48
N LYS A 64 -10.63 22.43 -11.94
CA LYS A 64 -10.06 21.42 -11.03
C LYS A 64 -8.95 22.01 -10.14
N ASN A 65 -8.10 22.89 -10.68
CA ASN A 65 -7.05 23.55 -9.90
C ASN A 65 -7.63 24.49 -8.83
N GLU A 66 -8.63 25.30 -9.17
CA GLU A 66 -9.31 26.21 -8.21
C GLU A 66 -9.97 25.43 -7.08
N ILE A 67 -10.62 24.31 -7.40
CA ILE A 67 -11.21 23.43 -6.40
C ILE A 67 -10.12 22.84 -5.51
N LYS A 68 -9.01 22.38 -6.09
CA LYS A 68 -7.87 21.84 -5.33
C LYS A 68 -7.32 22.86 -4.32
N GLU A 69 -7.09 24.10 -4.75
CA GLU A 69 -6.60 25.16 -3.86
C GLU A 69 -7.57 25.47 -2.72
N SER A 70 -8.87 25.35 -2.98
CA SER A 70 -9.91 25.60 -1.97
C SER A 70 -10.03 24.48 -0.93
N ILE A 71 -9.80 23.22 -1.34
CA ILE A 71 -9.95 22.05 -0.45
C ILE A 71 -8.67 21.70 0.31
N GLU A 72 -7.50 22.01 -0.25
CA GLU A 72 -6.18 21.73 0.31
C GLU A 72 -6.02 22.14 1.78
N PRO A 73 -6.36 23.36 2.21
CA PRO A 73 -6.21 23.77 3.61
C PRO A 73 -7.09 22.96 4.58
N ILE A 74 -8.27 22.52 4.14
CA ILE A 74 -9.19 21.72 4.96
C ILE A 74 -8.62 20.31 5.12
N LEU A 75 -8.14 19.72 4.02
CA LEU A 75 -7.52 18.40 4.05
C LEU A 75 -6.30 18.38 4.98
N MET A 76 -5.46 19.43 4.95
CA MET A 76 -4.32 19.56 5.87
C MET A 76 -4.74 19.69 7.34
N LYS A 77 -5.85 20.38 7.63
CA LYS A 77 -6.39 20.52 8.99
C LYS A 77 -6.85 19.19 9.60
N TYR A 78 -7.31 18.26 8.75
CA TYR A 78 -7.86 16.96 9.16
C TYR A 78 -6.93 15.78 8.83
N GLU A 79 -5.62 16.02 8.76
CA GLU A 79 -4.59 15.00 8.49
C GLU A 79 -4.78 13.74 9.36
N SER A 80 -5.10 13.91 10.64
CA SER A 80 -5.29 12.79 11.57
C SER A 80 -6.68 12.14 11.55
N ASN A 81 -7.70 12.81 10.99
CA ASN A 81 -9.06 12.28 10.89
C ASN A 81 -9.77 12.79 9.61
N PRO A 82 -9.42 12.22 8.44
CA PRO A 82 -9.92 12.70 7.14
C PRO A 82 -11.44 12.52 6.96
N GLN A 83 -12.09 11.66 7.75
CA GLN A 83 -13.55 11.50 7.74
C GLN A 83 -14.27 12.79 8.16
N ASN A 84 -13.73 13.50 9.15
CA ASN A 84 -14.27 14.78 9.60
C ASN A 84 -14.07 15.90 8.56
N ALA A 85 -13.11 15.75 7.65
CA ALA A 85 -12.90 16.72 6.57
C ALA A 85 -14.10 16.80 5.64
N VAL A 86 -14.83 15.70 5.45
CA VAL A 86 -15.97 15.61 4.52
C VAL A 86 -17.09 16.55 4.92
N ASP A 87 -17.36 16.68 6.22
CA ASP A 87 -18.43 17.54 6.72
C ASP A 87 -18.11 19.03 6.53
N GLU A 88 -16.83 19.42 6.60
CA GLU A 88 -16.39 20.79 6.30
C GLU A 88 -16.25 21.02 4.78
N LEU A 89 -15.93 19.98 4.01
CA LEU A 89 -15.79 20.06 2.54
C LEU A 89 -17.13 20.21 1.83
N LYS A 90 -18.19 19.53 2.29
CA LYS A 90 -19.53 19.58 1.67
C LYS A 90 -20.03 21.01 1.42
N PRO A 91 -20.16 21.90 2.43
CA PRO A 91 -20.69 23.25 2.22
C PRO A 91 -19.79 24.10 1.30
N ILE A 92 -18.48 23.85 1.31
CA ILE A 92 -17.52 24.58 0.47
C ILE A 92 -17.63 24.13 -0.98
N VAL A 93 -17.75 22.83 -1.21
CA VAL A 93 -17.97 22.27 -2.54
C VAL A 93 -19.32 22.66 -3.10
N ASP A 94 -20.38 22.69 -2.28
CA ASP A 94 -21.71 23.16 -2.72
C ASP A 94 -21.64 24.63 -3.16
N LYS A 95 -20.96 25.48 -2.38
CA LYS A 95 -20.74 26.89 -2.74
C LYS A 95 -19.90 27.06 -4.01
N LEU A 96 -18.87 26.22 -4.20
CA LEU A 96 -18.06 26.21 -5.41
C LEU A 96 -18.87 25.73 -6.61
N SER A 97 -19.74 24.74 -6.43
CA SER A 97 -20.63 24.21 -7.46
C SER A 97 -21.56 25.30 -7.98
N GLU A 98 -22.14 26.11 -7.09
CA GLU A 98 -22.96 27.27 -7.47
C GLU A 98 -22.15 28.39 -8.14
N LYS A 99 -20.95 28.69 -7.63
CA LYS A 99 -20.09 29.76 -8.17
C LYS A 99 -19.60 29.46 -9.58
N LEU A 100 -19.28 28.20 -9.85
CA LEU A 100 -18.65 27.75 -11.09
C LEU A 100 -19.67 27.25 -12.13
N ASP A 101 -20.96 27.23 -11.77
CA ASP A 101 -22.05 26.65 -12.59
C ASP A 101 -21.75 25.21 -13.05
N GLU A 102 -21.06 24.46 -12.19
CA GLU A 102 -20.58 23.11 -12.47
C GLU A 102 -21.03 22.16 -11.37
N LYS A 103 -21.51 20.97 -11.76
CA LYS A 103 -22.01 19.99 -10.78
C LYS A 103 -20.85 19.28 -10.10
N ILE A 104 -20.61 19.56 -8.82
CA ILE A 104 -19.55 18.89 -8.06
C ILE A 104 -20.18 17.90 -7.08
N ILE A 105 -19.70 16.65 -7.08
CA ILE A 105 -20.23 15.58 -6.23
C ILE A 105 -19.09 15.04 -5.35
N ILE A 106 -19.29 15.07 -4.04
CA ILE A 106 -18.44 14.36 -3.08
C ILE A 106 -19.06 12.99 -2.78
N SER A 107 -18.24 11.94 -2.84
CA SER A 107 -18.63 10.58 -2.46
C SER A 107 -17.58 9.98 -1.53
N THR A 108 -18.04 9.24 -0.53
CA THR A 108 -17.19 8.57 0.47
C THR A 108 -17.47 7.07 0.45
N GLY A 109 -16.42 6.26 0.54
CA GLY A 109 -16.51 4.80 0.59
C GLY A 109 -15.42 4.12 -0.21
N LEU A 110 -15.62 2.84 -0.52
CA LEU A 110 -14.67 2.05 -1.29
C LEU A 110 -14.57 2.54 -2.73
N ALA A 111 -13.38 2.98 -3.14
CA ALA A 111 -13.08 3.33 -4.51
C ALA A 111 -11.97 2.43 -5.08
N LEU A 112 -12.08 2.12 -6.37
CA LEU A 112 -11.11 1.31 -7.08
C LEU A 112 -9.91 2.16 -7.52
N PHE A 113 -8.72 1.78 -7.07
CA PHE A 113 -7.47 2.43 -7.47
C PHE A 113 -6.71 1.55 -8.46
N PRO A 114 -6.23 2.10 -9.57
CA PRO A 114 -5.49 1.34 -10.58
C PRO A 114 -4.15 0.86 -10.02
N PRO A 115 -3.54 -0.17 -10.65
CA PRO A 115 -2.19 -0.60 -10.32
C PRO A 115 -1.21 0.57 -10.42
N LYS A 116 -0.26 0.64 -9.48
CA LYS A 116 0.80 1.67 -9.47
C LYS A 116 2.17 1.02 -9.57
N VAL A 117 3.02 1.61 -10.40
CA VAL A 117 4.44 1.23 -10.48
C VAL A 117 5.21 2.08 -9.47
N TRP A 118 5.94 1.42 -8.59
CA TRP A 118 6.88 2.00 -7.65
C TRP A 118 8.29 1.51 -8.00
N ASN A 119 9.33 2.15 -7.44
CA ASN A 119 10.72 1.73 -7.67
C ASN A 119 10.97 0.28 -7.20
N GLU A 120 10.19 -0.19 -6.24
CA GLU A 120 10.35 -1.49 -5.56
C GLU A 120 9.44 -2.60 -6.14
N GLY A 121 8.53 -2.26 -7.07
CA GLY A 121 7.59 -3.22 -7.64
C GLY A 121 6.29 -2.59 -8.17
N ILE A 122 5.33 -3.45 -8.53
CA ILE A 122 4.00 -3.02 -9.01
C ILE A 122 2.97 -3.37 -7.94
N SER A 123 2.27 -2.35 -7.41
CA SER A 123 1.13 -2.57 -6.52
C SER A 123 -0.11 -2.92 -7.34
N THR A 124 -0.89 -3.88 -6.84
CA THR A 124 -2.06 -4.42 -7.53
C THR A 124 -3.27 -3.47 -7.43
N GLN A 125 -4.25 -3.67 -8.32
CA GLN A 125 -5.52 -2.95 -8.25
C GLN A 125 -6.26 -3.33 -6.96
N LYS A 126 -6.66 -2.34 -6.15
CA LYS A 126 -7.30 -2.57 -4.85
C LYS A 126 -8.46 -1.60 -4.63
N GLN A 127 -9.50 -2.06 -3.91
CA GLN A 127 -10.54 -1.20 -3.36
C GLN A 127 -10.09 -0.67 -2.01
N VAL A 128 -10.16 0.65 -1.83
CA VAL A 128 -9.67 1.34 -0.63
C VAL A 128 -10.65 2.42 -0.23
N ASP A 129 -10.80 2.64 1.07
CA ASP A 129 -11.65 3.70 1.59
C ASP A 129 -11.15 5.05 1.12
N SER A 130 -12.04 5.80 0.47
CA SER A 130 -11.67 7.00 -0.27
C SER A 130 -12.74 8.09 -0.20
N ILE A 131 -12.26 9.33 -0.26
CA ILE A 131 -13.05 10.52 -0.57
C ILE A 131 -12.82 10.83 -2.04
N VAL A 132 -13.89 10.79 -2.84
CA VAL A 132 -13.85 11.07 -4.28
C VAL A 132 -14.69 12.30 -4.58
N ILE A 133 -14.04 13.36 -5.06
CA ILE A 133 -14.67 14.56 -5.59
C ILE A 133 -14.69 14.45 -7.11
N LYS A 134 -15.90 14.49 -7.68
CA LYS A 134 -16.13 14.41 -9.13
C LYS A 134 -16.76 15.70 -9.62
N ILE A 135 -16.11 16.35 -10.57
CA ILE A 135 -16.60 17.55 -11.26
C ILE A 135 -17.33 17.11 -12.54
N GLY A 136 -18.56 17.59 -12.72
CA GLY A 136 -19.43 17.27 -13.84
C GLY A 136 -19.57 15.77 -14.08
N ASN A 137 -19.21 15.33 -15.29
CA ASN A 137 -19.25 13.93 -15.71
C ASN A 137 -18.04 13.11 -15.26
N GLY A 138 -16.97 13.73 -14.73
CA GLY A 138 -15.78 13.03 -14.26
C GLY A 138 -15.02 12.28 -15.36
N ARG A 139 -14.94 12.83 -16.58
CA ARG A 139 -14.28 12.18 -17.73
C ARG A 139 -12.86 12.70 -17.97
N GLY A 140 -12.45 13.72 -17.22
CA GLY A 140 -11.14 14.32 -17.32
C GLY A 140 -10.10 13.65 -16.44
N ASP A 141 -8.91 14.23 -16.46
CA ASP A 141 -7.75 13.79 -15.73
C ASP A 141 -8.03 13.85 -14.25
N ASN A 142 -7.59 12.80 -13.56
CA ASN A 142 -7.77 12.64 -12.14
C ASN A 142 -6.47 12.89 -11.39
N TRP A 143 -6.64 13.40 -10.17
CA TRP A 143 -5.57 13.54 -9.22
C TRP A 143 -5.82 12.64 -8.03
N TRP A 144 -4.76 11.96 -7.63
CA TRP A 144 -4.74 11.06 -6.49
C TRP A 144 -4.05 11.74 -5.31
N CYS A 145 -3.99 11.03 -4.18
CA CYS A 145 -3.26 11.36 -2.96
C CYS A 145 -1.83 11.95 -3.07
N ALA A 146 -1.16 11.87 -4.23
CA ALA A 146 0.17 12.47 -4.39
C ALA A 146 0.17 14.00 -4.19
N LEU A 147 -0.98 14.66 -4.36
CA LEU A 147 -1.12 16.09 -4.06
C LEU A 147 -1.21 16.42 -2.57
N PHE A 148 -1.53 15.42 -1.73
CA PHE A 148 -1.68 15.60 -0.29
C PHE A 148 -0.85 14.54 0.47
N PRO A 149 0.49 14.53 0.33
CA PRO A 149 1.32 13.44 0.85
C PRO A 149 1.11 13.22 2.35
N LYS A 150 1.07 14.30 3.13
CA LYS A 150 0.89 14.29 4.59
C LYS A 150 -0.44 13.69 5.05
N VAL A 151 -1.50 13.92 4.27
CA VAL A 151 -2.85 13.42 4.58
C VAL A 151 -3.01 11.96 4.20
N CYS A 152 -2.36 11.52 3.13
CA CYS A 152 -2.60 10.21 2.53
C CYS A 152 -1.59 9.13 2.92
N TYR A 153 -0.36 9.53 3.25
CA TYR A 153 0.67 8.63 3.73
C TYR A 153 0.97 9.04 5.16
N LYS A 154 0.84 8.10 6.09
CA LYS A 154 1.46 8.30 7.41
C LYS A 154 2.95 8.41 7.14
N ASP A 155 3.58 9.47 7.64
CA ASP A 155 5.03 9.54 7.63
C ASP A 155 5.54 8.26 8.29
N GLU A 156 6.17 7.39 7.50
CA GLU A 156 7.05 6.38 8.07
C GLU A 156 8.11 7.19 8.80
N GLU A 157 8.10 7.14 10.14
CA GLU A 157 9.24 7.62 10.91
C GLU A 157 10.45 6.97 10.25
N VAL A 158 11.31 7.79 9.64
CA VAL A 158 12.56 7.32 9.08
C VAL A 158 13.33 6.80 10.29
N GLU A 159 13.18 5.51 10.59
CA GLU A 159 13.98 4.85 11.61
C GLU A 159 15.42 5.06 11.16
N GLU A 160 16.13 5.93 11.87
CA GLU A 160 17.57 6.07 11.66
C GLU A 160 18.15 4.67 11.79
N LYS A 161 18.71 4.14 10.70
CA LYS A 161 19.29 2.80 10.66
C LYS A 161 20.12 2.62 11.93
N PRO A 162 19.86 1.59 12.76
CA PRO A 162 20.54 1.46 14.04
C PRO A 162 22.03 1.49 13.77
N LYS A 163 22.73 2.47 14.34
CA LYS A 163 24.18 2.56 14.22
C LYS A 163 24.76 1.35 14.93
N PHE A 164 25.18 0.35 14.15
CA PHE A 164 25.79 -0.86 14.70
C PHE A 164 27.05 -0.47 15.45
N PHE A 165 27.03 -0.62 16.78
CA PHE A 165 28.13 -0.26 17.67
C PHE A 165 29.48 -0.82 17.20
N VAL A 166 29.48 -2.07 16.71
CA VAL A 166 30.69 -2.75 16.20
C VAL A 166 31.27 -2.04 14.96
N TRP A 167 30.40 -1.55 14.06
CA TRP A 167 30.81 -0.90 12.82
C TRP A 167 31.37 0.50 13.08
N GLU A 168 30.75 1.27 13.97
CA GLU A 168 31.23 2.60 14.35
C GLU A 168 32.55 2.51 15.14
N TRP A 169 32.70 1.52 16.03
CA TRP A 169 33.96 1.25 16.73
C TRP A 169 35.09 0.86 15.75
N PHE A 170 34.78 0.07 14.71
CA PHE A 170 35.76 -0.28 13.69
C PHE A 170 36.21 0.92 12.85
N LYS A 171 35.27 1.81 12.48
CA LYS A 171 35.62 3.03 11.74
C LYS A 171 36.57 3.92 12.53
N ASP A 172 36.24 4.20 13.80
CA ASP A 172 37.03 5.05 14.68
C ASP A 172 38.48 4.55 14.83
N LYS A 173 38.63 3.22 14.94
CA LYS A 173 39.94 2.59 15.18
C LYS A 173 40.83 2.47 13.95
N PHE A 174 40.26 2.41 12.74
CA PHE A 174 41.01 2.05 11.53
C PHE A 174 40.95 3.08 10.40
N PHE A 175 40.07 4.08 10.46
CA PHE A 175 39.88 5.06 9.40
C PHE A 175 40.05 6.52 9.86
N THR A 176 40.71 6.75 11.00
CA THR A 176 41.19 8.06 11.48
C THR A 176 42.71 8.17 11.32
#